data_AF-A0A9X6AFI5-F1
#
_entry.id   AF-A0A9X6AFI5-F1
#
_cell.length_a   1.000
_cell.length_b   1.000
_cell.length_c   1.000
_cell.angle_alpha   90.00
_cell.angle_beta   90.00
_cell.angle_gamma   90.00
#
_symmetry.space_group_name_H-M   'P 1'
#
loop_
_entity.id
_entity.type
_entity.pdbx_description
1 polymer ?
#
loop_
_entity_poly.entity_id
_entity_poly.type
_entity_poly.pdbx_seq_one_letter_code
_entity_poly.pdbx_strand_id
1 'polypeptide(L)'
;MLTQTANGDSRLSFWLPVREFAVPPAMIETATARRRTGDWAGACAAAGIDVDLNLRSVARTYGHDLAARVRADLRHLAPDLLRWHMPRIAPHGLLRPGLTIALARYDTQGHDGVGPVHLVVRTTP
;
A
#
# COMPACT_ATOMS: atom_id res chain seq x y z
N MET A 1 -19.17 -22.93 36.14
CA MET A 1 -18.39 -21.72 36.47
C MET A 1 -18.36 -20.82 35.25
N LEU A 2 -18.58 -19.53 35.46
CA LEU A 2 -18.88 -18.48 34.48
C LEU A 2 -17.81 -18.27 33.40
N THR A 3 -18.32 -18.02 32.20
CA THR A 3 -17.69 -17.46 31.00
C THR A 3 -16.81 -16.24 31.30
N GLN A 4 -15.49 -16.40 31.32
CA GLN A 4 -14.51 -15.30 31.20
C GLN A 4 -13.92 -15.33 29.78
N THR A 5 -13.77 -14.15 29.18
CA THR A 5 -13.30 -13.83 27.81
C THR A 5 -14.32 -13.75 26.66
N ALA A 6 -15.56 -13.29 26.91
CA ALA A 6 -16.37 -12.69 25.83
C ALA A 6 -15.95 -11.24 25.50
N ASN A 7 -15.22 -10.58 26.41
CA ASN A 7 -14.81 -9.17 26.32
C ASN A 7 -13.31 -8.97 26.60
N GLY A 8 -12.52 -10.04 26.48
CA GLY A 8 -11.07 -9.96 26.58
C GLY A 8 -10.53 -9.12 25.45
N ASP A 9 -9.57 -8.26 25.76
CA ASP A 9 -8.95 -7.23 24.92
C ASP A 9 -8.17 -7.78 23.70
N SER A 10 -8.55 -8.94 23.17
CA SER A 10 -7.87 -9.69 22.12
C SER A 10 -7.61 -8.86 20.86
N ARG A 11 -8.49 -7.90 20.56
CA ARG A 11 -8.27 -6.92 19.49
C ARG A 11 -7.17 -5.94 19.88
N LEU A 12 -7.19 -5.32 21.05
CA LEU A 12 -6.14 -4.37 21.46
C LEU A 12 -4.79 -5.07 21.66
N SER A 13 -4.75 -6.25 22.27
CA SER A 13 -3.54 -7.07 22.42
C SER A 13 -2.94 -7.52 21.07
N PHE A 14 -3.77 -7.65 20.03
CA PHE A 14 -3.31 -7.90 18.67
C PHE A 14 -2.84 -6.61 17.96
N TRP A 15 -3.56 -5.50 18.13
CA TRP A 15 -3.26 -4.24 17.43
C TRP A 15 -2.08 -3.46 18.04
N LEU A 16 -1.81 -3.59 19.34
CA LEU A 16 -0.69 -2.89 20.00
C LEU A 16 0.68 -3.33 19.44
N PRO A 17 1.03 -4.63 19.38
CA PRO A 17 2.29 -5.07 18.75
C PRO A 17 2.35 -4.75 17.26
N VAL A 18 1.21 -4.83 16.57
CA VAL A 18 1.13 -4.45 15.15
C VAL A 18 1.48 -2.97 14.97
N ARG A 19 1.00 -2.07 15.83
CA ARG A 19 1.33 -0.65 15.76
C ARG A 19 2.79 -0.38 16.09
N GLU A 20 3.32 -1.04 17.11
CA GLU A 20 4.70 -0.84 17.56
C GLU A 20 5.72 -1.31 16.51
N PHE A 21 5.51 -2.49 15.91
CA PHE A 21 6.52 -3.13 15.07
C PHE A 21 6.21 -3.12 13.58
N ALA A 22 4.94 -3.08 13.16
CA ALA A 22 4.62 -3.14 11.74
C ALA A 22 4.81 -1.81 11.01
N VAL A 23 4.65 -0.68 11.71
CA VAL A 23 4.92 0.68 11.21
C VAL A 23 5.60 1.51 12.32
N PRO A 24 6.92 1.32 12.56
CA PRO A 24 7.64 2.06 13.60
C PRO A 24 7.71 3.56 13.32
N PRO A 25 7.86 4.44 14.33
CA PRO A 25 7.98 5.89 14.13
C PRO A 25 9.06 6.30 13.12
N ALA A 26 10.24 5.65 13.16
CA ALA A 26 11.32 5.91 12.22
C ALA A 26 10.94 5.64 10.74
N MET A 27 10.05 4.67 10.50
CA MET A 27 9.50 4.41 9.16
C MET A 27 8.61 5.56 8.70
N ILE A 28 7.72 6.05 9.57
CA ILE A 28 6.84 7.19 9.29
C ILE A 28 7.67 8.44 8.98
N GLU A 29 8.68 8.72 9.79
CA GLU A 29 9.58 9.88 9.61
C GLU A 29 10.32 9.80 8.27
N THR A 30 10.96 8.67 7.98
CA THR A 30 11.74 8.48 6.75
C THR A 30 10.83 8.54 5.52
N ALA A 31 9.69 7.84 5.54
CA ALA A 31 8.72 7.87 4.44
C ALA A 31 8.16 9.28 4.23
N THR A 32 7.83 10.00 5.31
CA THR A 32 7.35 11.39 5.24
C THR A 32 8.39 12.34 4.64
N ALA A 33 9.65 12.22 5.06
CA ALA A 33 10.74 13.03 4.51
C ALA A 33 10.87 12.82 2.99
N ARG A 34 10.85 11.57 2.53
CA ARG A 34 10.89 11.20 1.10
C ARG A 34 9.68 11.76 0.34
N ARG A 35 8.47 11.60 0.88
CA ARG A 35 7.23 12.15 0.30
C ARG A 35 7.31 13.66 0.10
N ARG A 36 7.83 14.40 1.08
CA ARG A 36 7.98 15.87 0.98
C ARG A 36 8.91 16.30 -0.15
N THR A 37 9.88 15.47 -0.52
CA THR A 37 10.77 15.72 -1.67
C THR A 37 10.20 15.24 -3.01
N GLY A 38 9.03 14.59 -3.01
CA GLY A 38 8.44 13.97 -4.20
C GLY A 38 9.06 12.62 -4.59
N ASP A 39 9.96 12.07 -3.78
CA ASP A 39 10.59 10.76 -3.95
C ASP A 39 9.65 9.65 -3.47
N TRP A 40 8.62 9.37 -4.26
CA TRP A 40 7.62 8.34 -3.96
C TRP A 40 8.23 6.94 -3.90
N ALA A 41 9.23 6.64 -4.73
CA ALA A 41 9.90 5.35 -4.75
C ALA A 41 10.72 5.14 -3.47
N GLY A 42 11.48 6.16 -3.05
CA GLY A 42 12.19 6.15 -1.77
C GLY A 42 11.25 6.09 -0.56
N ALA A 43 10.06 6.69 -0.64
CA ALA A 43 9.04 6.53 0.39
C ALA A 43 8.52 5.08 0.47
N CYS A 44 8.25 4.43 -0.66
CA CYS A 44 7.86 3.01 -0.70
C CYS A 44 8.95 2.10 -0.11
N ALA A 45 10.21 2.33 -0.48
CA ALA A 45 11.35 1.59 0.07
C ALA A 45 11.46 1.77 1.59
N ALA A 46 11.29 2.99 2.10
CA ALA A 46 11.29 3.26 3.54
C ALA A 46 10.16 2.51 4.28
N ALA A 47 9.01 2.32 3.63
CA ALA A 47 7.89 1.56 4.15
C ALA A 47 8.01 0.03 3.93
N GLY A 48 9.10 -0.45 3.34
CA GLY A 48 9.27 -1.87 2.99
C GLY A 48 8.21 -2.35 1.98
N ILE A 49 7.90 -1.52 0.99
CA ILE A 49 7.03 -1.86 -0.15
C ILE A 49 7.90 -1.94 -1.40
N ASP A 50 7.88 -3.11 -2.03
CA ASP A 50 8.55 -3.33 -3.31
C ASP A 50 7.74 -2.69 -4.44
N VAL A 51 8.41 -1.87 -5.25
CA VAL A 51 7.80 -1.17 -6.38
C VAL A 51 8.02 -1.98 -7.66
N ASP A 52 7.01 -2.72 -8.08
CA ASP A 52 6.94 -3.39 -9.39
C ASP A 52 6.23 -2.49 -10.43
N LEU A 53 6.71 -1.25 -10.59
CA LEU A 53 6.12 -0.27 -11.49
C LEU A 53 7.18 0.52 -12.26
N ASN A 54 7.14 0.41 -13.59
CA ASN A 54 7.99 1.19 -14.49
C ASN A 54 7.15 2.20 -15.30
N LEU A 55 7.23 3.48 -14.94
CA LEU A 55 6.46 4.56 -15.60
C LEU A 55 6.82 4.73 -17.09
N ARG A 56 8.03 4.36 -17.52
CA ARG A 56 8.39 4.37 -18.95
C ARG A 56 7.64 3.28 -19.70
N SER A 57 7.54 2.08 -19.13
CA SER A 57 6.75 0.99 -19.70
C SER A 57 5.27 1.34 -19.74
N VAL A 58 4.73 1.96 -18.67
CA VAL A 58 3.33 2.46 -18.66
C VAL A 58 3.10 3.47 -19.78
N ALA A 59 4.01 4.43 -19.99
CA ALA A 59 3.88 5.42 -21.05
C ALA A 59 3.88 4.80 -22.45
N ARG A 60 4.70 3.74 -22.67
CA ARG A 60 4.76 3.02 -23.94
C ARG A 60 3.51 2.21 -24.23
N THR A 61 2.94 1.57 -23.20
CA THR A 61 1.78 0.67 -23.37
C THR A 61 0.45 1.41 -23.34
N TYR A 62 0.30 2.42 -22.48
CA TYR A 62 -0.98 3.09 -22.21
C TYR A 62 -0.97 4.60 -22.49
N GLY A 63 0.13 5.13 -23.03
CA GLY A 63 0.28 6.54 -23.37
C GLY A 63 0.81 7.42 -22.24
N HIS A 64 1.35 8.57 -22.64
CA HIS A 64 1.96 9.54 -21.73
C HIS A 64 0.95 10.14 -20.73
N ASP A 65 -0.31 10.31 -21.13
CA ASP A 65 -1.34 10.88 -20.27
C ASP A 65 -1.64 9.98 -19.07
N LEU A 66 -1.76 8.66 -19.29
CA LEU A 66 -1.95 7.73 -18.19
C LEU A 66 -0.71 7.71 -17.28
N ALA A 67 0.49 7.64 -17.86
CA ALA A 67 1.73 7.65 -17.08
C ALA A 67 1.87 8.93 -16.23
N ALA A 68 1.42 10.08 -16.74
CA ALA A 68 1.40 11.34 -16.01
C ALA A 68 0.41 11.30 -14.83
N ARG A 69 -0.81 10.77 -15.04
CA ARG A 69 -1.81 10.57 -13.96
C ARG A 69 -1.28 9.64 -12.87
N VAL A 70 -0.74 8.48 -13.24
CA VAL A 70 -0.14 7.52 -12.30
C VAL A 70 0.99 8.17 -11.51
N ARG A 71 1.88 8.93 -12.16
CA ARG A 71 2.96 9.64 -11.48
C ARG A 71 2.44 10.70 -10.51
N ALA A 72 1.36 11.40 -10.84
CA ALA A 72 0.75 12.38 -9.95
C ALA A 72 0.19 11.69 -8.70
N ASP A 73 -0.56 10.60 -8.86
CA ASP A 73 -1.15 9.85 -7.75
C ASP A 73 -0.08 9.25 -6.83
N LEU A 74 1.02 8.74 -7.40
CA LEU A 74 2.14 8.21 -6.60
C LEU A 74 2.84 9.28 -5.75
N ARG A 75 2.84 10.55 -6.17
CA ARG A 75 3.37 11.65 -5.34
C ARG A 75 2.50 11.93 -4.11
N HIS A 76 1.23 11.55 -4.15
CA HIS A 76 0.30 11.67 -3.03
C HIS A 76 0.21 10.39 -2.18
N LEU A 77 0.82 9.29 -2.62
CA LEU A 77 0.82 8.03 -1.89
C LEU A 77 1.56 8.16 -0.55
N ALA A 78 0.91 7.73 0.53
CA ALA A 78 1.50 7.54 1.85
C ALA A 78 1.73 6.03 2.12
N PRO A 79 2.91 5.48 1.79
CA PRO A 79 3.14 4.04 1.81
C PRO A 79 3.21 3.46 3.23
N ASP A 80 3.67 4.26 4.20
CA ASP A 80 3.64 3.97 5.63
C ASP A 80 2.19 3.79 6.15
N LEU A 81 1.28 4.67 5.72
CA LEU A 81 -0.15 4.59 6.04
C LEU A 81 -0.83 3.42 5.31
N LEU A 82 -0.49 3.18 4.05
CA LEU A 82 -0.96 2.02 3.30
C LEU A 82 -0.62 0.73 4.06
N ARG A 83 0.64 0.55 4.46
CA ARG A 83 1.12 -0.60 5.22
C ARG A 83 0.38 -0.77 6.55
N TRP A 84 0.02 0.32 7.21
CA TRP A 84 -0.77 0.28 8.44
C TRP A 84 -2.14 -0.37 8.21
N HIS A 85 -2.81 -0.04 7.10
CA HIS A 85 -4.17 -0.48 6.81
C HIS A 85 -4.26 -1.81 6.05
N MET A 86 -3.14 -2.38 5.60
CA MET A 86 -3.15 -3.67 4.95
C MET A 86 -3.69 -4.78 5.87
N PRO A 87 -4.52 -5.72 5.37
CA PRO A 87 -5.07 -6.79 6.19
C PRO A 87 -3.98 -7.67 6.82
N ARG A 88 -4.18 -8.06 8.09
CA ARG A 88 -3.22 -8.83 8.88
C ARG A 88 -3.85 -10.08 9.48
N ILE A 89 -3.03 -11.11 9.67
CA ILE A 89 -3.42 -12.36 10.32
C ILE A 89 -2.94 -12.41 11.77
N ALA A 90 -3.78 -12.94 12.65
CA ALA A 90 -3.45 -13.22 14.04
C ALA A 90 -2.56 -14.48 14.16
N PRO A 91 -1.80 -14.64 15.26
CA PRO A 91 -1.57 -13.68 16.36
C PRO A 91 -0.42 -12.70 16.09
N HIS A 92 0.44 -13.00 15.12
CA HIS A 92 1.73 -12.31 14.93
C HIS A 92 1.63 -10.96 14.21
N GLY A 93 0.46 -10.64 13.63
CA GLY A 93 0.26 -9.35 12.97
C GLY A 93 0.91 -9.25 11.59
N LEU A 94 1.29 -10.37 10.99
CA LEU A 94 1.85 -10.41 9.63
C LEU A 94 0.80 -9.99 8.60
N LEU A 95 1.25 -9.43 7.49
CA LEU A 95 0.36 -9.14 6.35
C LEU A 95 -0.28 -10.43 5.86
N ARG A 96 -1.59 -10.40 5.59
CA ARG A 96 -2.30 -11.53 5.02
C ARG A 96 -1.73 -11.81 3.62
N PRO A 97 -1.20 -13.02 3.34
CA PRO A 97 -0.61 -13.34 2.05
C PRO A 97 -1.66 -13.45 0.93
N GLY A 98 -1.20 -13.40 -0.31
CA GLY A 98 -2.01 -13.62 -1.51
C GLY A 98 -3.12 -12.59 -1.75
N LEU A 99 -2.95 -11.35 -1.27
CA LEU A 99 -3.89 -10.26 -1.52
C LEU A 99 -3.48 -9.46 -2.75
N THR A 100 -4.48 -9.04 -3.53
CA THR A 100 -4.37 -7.98 -4.53
C THR A 100 -5.44 -6.96 -4.23
N ILE A 101 -5.03 -5.73 -3.92
CA ILE A 101 -5.93 -4.63 -3.55
C ILE A 101 -5.71 -3.48 -4.52
N ALA A 102 -6.80 -3.01 -5.15
CA ALA A 102 -6.76 -1.83 -6.01
C ALA A 102 -6.54 -0.56 -5.19
N LEU A 103 -5.52 0.22 -5.57
CA LEU A 103 -5.22 1.54 -5.02
C LEU A 103 -5.91 2.64 -5.82
N ALA A 104 -5.91 2.50 -7.15
CA ALA A 104 -6.54 3.44 -8.07
C ALA A 104 -7.01 2.72 -9.34
N ARG A 105 -8.08 3.23 -9.94
CA ARG A 105 -8.59 2.79 -11.24
C ARG A 105 -8.47 3.96 -12.21
N TYR A 106 -7.94 3.68 -13.39
CA TYR A 106 -7.82 4.64 -14.48
C TYR A 106 -8.61 4.15 -15.68
N ASP A 107 -9.58 4.93 -16.11
CA ASP A 107 -10.28 4.65 -17.35
C ASP A 107 -9.37 5.05 -18.53
N THR A 108 -9.09 4.10 -19.40
CA THR A 108 -8.37 4.33 -20.65
C THR A 108 -9.42 4.54 -21.74
N GLN A 109 -9.53 5.77 -22.25
CA GLN A 109 -10.38 6.01 -23.41
C GLN A 109 -9.70 5.42 -24.64
N GLY A 110 -10.08 4.21 -25.01
CA GLY A 110 -9.62 3.53 -26.20
C GLY A 110 -10.75 3.41 -27.22
N HIS A 111 -10.51 3.92 -28.42
CA HIS A 111 -11.30 3.66 -29.64
C HIS A 111 -11.46 2.15 -29.93
N ASP A 112 -10.62 1.29 -29.31
CA ASP A 112 -10.53 -0.16 -29.53
C ASP A 112 -10.77 -1.04 -28.27
N GLY A 113 -11.47 -0.55 -27.24
CA GLY A 113 -12.02 -1.43 -26.18
C GLY A 113 -11.05 -1.91 -25.09
N VAL A 114 -9.93 -1.20 -24.82
CA VAL A 114 -9.07 -1.52 -23.68
C VAL A 114 -9.79 -1.18 -22.37
N GLY A 115 -10.05 -2.20 -21.54
CA GLY A 115 -10.70 -2.06 -20.23
C GLY A 115 -9.87 -1.25 -19.21
N PRO A 116 -10.47 -0.89 -18.06
CA PRO A 116 -9.84 -0.01 -17.08
C PRO A 116 -8.54 -0.58 -16.51
N VAL A 117 -7.52 0.29 -16.39
CA VAL A 117 -6.22 -0.05 -15.81
C VAL A 117 -6.26 0.19 -14.31
N HIS A 118 -5.72 -0.75 -13.53
CA HIS A 118 -5.69 -0.64 -12.07
C HIS A 118 -4.25 -0.57 -11.56
N LEU A 119 -3.98 0.39 -10.67
CA LEU A 119 -2.80 0.36 -9.82
C LEU A 119 -3.14 -0.47 -8.58
N VAL A 120 -2.32 -1.47 -8.26
CA VAL A 120 -2.60 -2.43 -7.18
C VAL A 120 -1.43 -2.53 -6.21
N VAL A 121 -1.73 -2.87 -4.97
CA VAL A 121 -0.75 -3.41 -4.00
C VAL A 121 -0.98 -4.90 -3.85
N ARG A 122 0.11 -5.66 -3.73
CA ARG A 122 0.07 -7.12 -3.59
C ARG A 122 0.81 -7.57 -2.34
N THR A 123 0.34 -8.63 -1.71
CA THR A 123 1.12 -9.39 -0.74
C THR A 123 1.57 -10.70 -1.37
N THR A 124 2.80 -11.11 -1.07
CA THR A 124 3.33 -12.39 -1.56
C THR A 124 2.46 -13.55 -1.10
N PRO A 125 2.37 -14.64 -1.88
CA PRO A 125 1.71 -15.88 -1.45
C PRO A 125 2.29 -16.47 -0.16
#